data_AF-A0A653D092-F1
#
_entry.id   AF-A0A653D092-F1
#
_cell.length_a   1.000
_cell.length_b   1.000
_cell.length_c   1.000
_cell.angle_alpha   90.00
_cell.angle_beta   90.00
_cell.angle_gamma   90.00
#
_symmetry.space_group_name_H-M   'P 1'
#
loop_
_entity.id
_entity.type
_entity.pdbx_description
1 polymer ?
#
loop_
_entity_poly.entity_id
_entity_poly.type
_entity_poly.pdbx_seq_one_letter_code
_entity_poly.pdbx_strand_id
1 'polypeptide(L)'
;MANSSYRTVYAFAREMYPKRIKLEMQYGTAGFRSKASNLDHVMYRMGLLAVLRARYKKAVIGIMITASHNPEPDNGVKIVDPQGEMLEQSWESWATKFANVVDEKLEDTINELIKEFDIGTWEIG
;
A
#
# COMPACT_ATOMS: atom_id res chain seq x y z
N MET A 1 9.43 13.19 -20.05
CA MET A 1 8.29 14.07 -19.70
C MET A 1 7.61 13.44 -18.49
N ALA A 2 7.64 14.11 -17.33
CA ALA A 2 7.06 13.56 -16.11
C ALA A 2 5.53 13.46 -16.27
N ASN A 3 5.00 12.26 -16.11
CA ASN A 3 3.62 11.91 -16.43
C ASN A 3 2.66 12.70 -15.50
N SER A 4 1.86 13.60 -16.07
CA SER A 4 0.91 14.48 -15.36
C SER A 4 -0.21 13.72 -14.62
N SER A 5 -0.21 12.39 -14.63
CA SER A 5 -1.33 11.55 -14.21
C SER A 5 -1.40 11.24 -12.71
N TYR A 6 -0.34 11.45 -11.92
CA TYR A 6 -0.33 11.02 -10.51
C TYR A 6 -0.54 12.13 -9.48
N ARG A 7 -0.54 13.39 -9.90
CA ARG A 7 -0.75 14.55 -9.00
C ARG A 7 -2.00 14.40 -8.13
N THR A 8 -3.09 13.92 -8.71
CA THR A 8 -4.35 13.70 -7.98
C THR A 8 -4.18 12.61 -6.93
N VAL A 9 -3.51 11.50 -7.23
CA VAL A 9 -3.29 10.39 -6.28
C VAL A 9 -2.49 10.87 -5.05
N TYR A 10 -1.46 11.69 -5.26
CA TYR A 10 -0.64 12.22 -4.16
C TYR A 10 -1.35 13.31 -3.36
N ALA A 11 -2.05 14.22 -4.04
CA ALA A 11 -2.86 15.24 -3.38
C ALA A 11 -3.92 14.57 -2.48
N PHE A 12 -4.63 13.56 -2.97
CA PHE A 12 -5.60 12.79 -2.18
C PHE A 12 -4.94 12.06 -1.01
N ALA A 13 -3.77 11.46 -1.20
CA ALA A 13 -3.03 10.80 -0.11
C ALA A 13 -2.76 11.78 1.04
N ARG A 14 -2.20 12.95 0.72
CA ARG A 14 -1.78 13.95 1.70
C ARG A 14 -2.94 14.70 2.33
N GLU A 15 -3.99 15.01 1.55
CA GLU A 15 -5.08 15.88 2.02
C GLU A 15 -6.18 15.07 2.72
N MET A 16 -6.50 13.88 2.22
CA MET A 16 -7.59 13.06 2.76
C MET A 16 -7.11 11.99 3.74
N TYR A 17 -5.92 11.42 3.52
CA TYR A 17 -5.39 10.32 4.31
C TYR A 17 -3.95 10.58 4.84
N PRO A 18 -3.66 11.74 5.46
CA PRO A 18 -2.32 12.08 5.91
C PRO A 18 -1.80 11.10 6.95
N LYS A 19 -0.49 10.85 6.93
CA LYS A 19 0.18 10.10 8.00
C LYS A 19 0.32 10.97 9.25
N ARG A 20 -0.61 10.83 10.19
CA ARG A 20 -0.64 11.59 11.45
C ARG A 20 0.07 10.89 12.62
N ILE A 21 0.34 9.60 12.49
CA ILE A 21 0.95 8.80 13.56
C ILE A 21 2.47 8.74 13.42
N LYS A 22 3.16 8.78 14.56
CA LYS A 22 4.60 8.54 14.65
C LYS A 22 4.96 7.07 14.85
N LEU A 23 3.97 6.22 15.12
CA LEU A 23 4.16 4.79 15.28
C LEU A 23 4.72 4.21 13.97
N GLU A 24 5.84 3.51 14.07
CA GLU A 24 6.32 2.69 12.97
C GLU A 24 5.52 1.39 12.90
N MET A 25 5.03 1.06 11.72
CA MET A 25 4.20 -0.11 11.47
C MET A 25 4.97 -1.11 10.63
N GLN A 26 5.02 -2.37 11.07
CA GLN A 26 5.64 -3.45 10.30
C GLN A 26 4.57 -4.29 9.61
N TYR A 27 4.78 -4.58 8.32
CA TYR A 27 3.98 -5.58 7.63
C TYR A 27 4.50 -6.96 8.03
N GLY A 28 3.70 -7.74 8.75
CA GLY A 28 4.03 -9.12 9.12
C GLY A 28 3.26 -10.14 8.29
N THR A 29 3.37 -11.41 8.67
CA THR A 29 2.67 -12.55 8.02
C THR A 29 1.16 -12.34 7.89
N ALA A 30 0.56 -11.58 8.81
CA ALA A 30 -0.87 -11.29 8.81
C ALA A 30 -1.23 -9.90 8.27
N GLY A 31 -0.28 -9.21 7.62
CA GLY A 31 -0.38 -7.83 7.18
C GLY A 31 -0.23 -6.83 8.33
N PHE A 32 -0.80 -5.64 8.17
CA PHE A 32 -0.85 -4.63 9.22
C PHE A 32 -2.00 -4.88 10.16
N ARG A 33 -1.76 -4.72 11.47
CA ARG A 33 -2.81 -4.72 12.51
C ARG A 33 -2.52 -3.63 13.53
N SER A 34 -3.54 -2.86 13.86
CA SER A 34 -3.47 -1.82 14.89
C SER A 34 -4.89 -1.36 15.24
N LYS A 35 -5.01 -0.37 16.13
CA LYS A 35 -6.26 0.36 16.31
C LYS A 35 -6.72 0.93 14.97
N ALA A 36 -8.01 0.80 14.67
CA ALA A 36 -8.59 1.29 13.42
C ALA A 36 -8.25 2.77 13.16
N SER A 37 -8.24 3.60 14.21
CA SER A 37 -7.89 5.03 14.16
C SER A 37 -6.48 5.34 13.64
N ASN A 38 -5.58 4.34 13.60
CA ASN A 38 -4.21 4.50 13.12
C ASN A 38 -4.06 4.09 11.64
N LEU A 39 -5.05 3.41 11.07
CA LEU A 39 -4.90 2.67 9.82
C LEU A 39 -5.34 3.43 8.57
N ASP A 40 -5.99 4.59 8.67
CA ASP A 40 -6.53 5.31 7.50
C ASP A 40 -5.50 5.51 6.37
N HIS A 41 -4.34 6.09 6.68
CA HIS A 41 -3.26 6.27 5.71
C HIS A 41 -2.68 4.94 5.21
N VAL A 42 -2.63 3.91 6.08
CA VAL A 42 -2.15 2.57 5.72
C VAL A 42 -3.10 1.92 4.71
N MET A 43 -4.41 1.99 4.94
CA MET A 43 -5.44 1.44 4.05
C MET A 43 -5.33 2.05 2.65
N TYR A 44 -5.24 3.38 2.57
CA TYR A 44 -5.07 4.08 1.30
C TYR A 44 -3.82 3.63 0.56
N ARG A 45 -2.67 3.63 1.26
CA ARG A 45 -1.38 3.26 0.67
C ARG A 45 -1.30 1.77 0.29
N MET A 46 -1.98 0.88 1.01
CA MET A 46 -2.08 -0.54 0.65
C MET A 46 -2.96 -0.76 -0.58
N GLY A 47 -3.98 0.07 -0.79
CA GLY A 47 -4.72 0.11 -2.06
C GLY A 47 -3.81 0.47 -3.23
N LEU A 48 -2.95 1.48 -3.08
CA LEU A 48 -1.96 1.84 -4.11
C LEU A 48 -0.98 0.70 -4.39
N LEU A 49 -0.45 0.08 -3.33
CA LEU A 49 0.48 -1.04 -3.46
C LEU A 49 -0.18 -2.24 -4.16
N ALA A 50 -1.43 -2.56 -3.85
CA ALA A 50 -2.17 -3.63 -4.49
C ALA A 50 -2.37 -3.39 -5.99
N VAL A 51 -2.63 -2.13 -6.41
CA VAL A 51 -2.70 -1.77 -7.83
C VAL A 51 -1.35 -1.99 -8.53
N LEU A 52 -0.25 -1.57 -7.90
CA LEU A 52 1.10 -1.79 -8.44
C LEU A 52 1.43 -3.29 -8.53
N ARG A 53 1.06 -4.07 -7.50
CA ARG A 53 1.23 -5.52 -7.48
C ARG A 53 0.43 -6.20 -8.58
N ALA A 54 -0.82 -5.78 -8.80
CA ALA A 54 -1.68 -6.32 -9.85
C ALA A 54 -1.10 -6.07 -11.24
N ARG A 55 -0.51 -4.89 -11.47
CA ARG A 55 0.20 -4.57 -12.73
C ARG A 55 1.43 -5.44 -12.91
N TYR A 56 2.25 -5.57 -11.87
CA TYR A 56 3.46 -6.39 -11.91
C TYR A 56 3.13 -7.86 -12.21
N LYS A 57 2.15 -8.44 -11.52
CA LYS A 57 1.74 -9.84 -11.71
C LYS A 57 0.82 -10.06 -12.91
N LYS A 58 0.28 -9.00 -13.52
CA LYS A 58 -0.75 -9.05 -14.57
C LYS A 58 -1.93 -9.94 -14.17
N ALA A 59 -2.35 -9.81 -12.92
CA ALA A 59 -3.34 -10.69 -12.29
C ALA A 59 -4.15 -9.96 -11.22
N VAL A 60 -5.24 -10.58 -10.78
CA VAL A 60 -6.07 -10.06 -9.70
C VAL A 60 -5.32 -10.17 -8.37
N ILE A 61 -5.34 -9.09 -7.58
CA ILE A 61 -4.77 -9.03 -6.25
C ILE A 61 -5.90 -8.79 -5.25
N GLY A 62 -5.93 -9.61 -4.19
CA GLY A 62 -6.90 -9.48 -3.12
C GLY A 62 -6.43 -8.52 -2.04
N ILE A 63 -7.38 -7.84 -1.40
CA ILE A 63 -7.17 -7.14 -0.15
C ILE A 63 -8.19 -7.67 0.85
N MET A 64 -7.73 -8.07 2.03
CA MET A 64 -8.60 -8.45 3.14
C MET A 64 -8.46 -7.43 4.27
N ILE A 65 -9.59 -6.81 4.64
CA ILE A 65 -9.69 -5.91 5.80
C ILE A 65 -10.26 -6.71 6.97
N THR A 66 -9.42 -7.01 7.96
CA THR A 66 -9.84 -7.78 9.14
C THR A 66 -8.79 -7.71 10.24
N ALA A 67 -9.28 -7.63 11.49
CA ALA A 67 -8.48 -7.85 12.70
C ALA A 67 -8.48 -9.33 13.15
N SER A 68 -9.18 -10.23 12.44
CA SER A 68 -9.33 -11.64 12.80
C SER A 68 -9.89 -11.84 14.23
N HIS A 69 -9.05 -12.20 15.20
CA HIS A 69 -9.42 -12.46 16.59
C HIS A 69 -9.07 -11.30 17.53
N ASN A 70 -8.56 -10.19 16.98
CA ASN A 70 -8.26 -9.00 17.76
C ASN A 70 -9.55 -8.35 18.32
N PRO A 71 -9.44 -7.56 19.40
CA PRO A 71 -10.57 -6.79 19.94
C PRO A 71 -11.24 -5.89 18.88
N GLU A 72 -12.51 -5.57 19.10
CA GLU A 72 -13.33 -4.70 18.23
C GLU A 72 -12.66 -3.38 17.78
N PRO A 73 -11.93 -2.61 18.62
CA PRO A 73 -11.33 -1.36 18.17
C PRO A 73 -10.12 -1.54 17.23
N ASP A 74 -9.63 -2.77 17.07
CA ASP A 74 -8.54 -3.07 16.14
C ASP A 74 -9.09 -3.37 14.75
N ASN A 75 -8.28 -3.08 13.75
CA ASN A 75 -8.49 -3.54 12.38
C ASN A 75 -7.16 -3.95 11.78
N GLY A 76 -7.18 -4.38 10.52
CA GLY A 76 -5.99 -4.75 9.80
C GLY A 76 -6.22 -4.87 8.32
N VAL A 77 -5.12 -4.93 7.57
CA VAL A 77 -5.14 -5.11 6.12
C VAL A 77 -4.02 -6.03 5.70
N LYS A 78 -4.35 -7.00 4.84
CA LYS A 78 -3.37 -7.85 4.16
C LYS A 78 -3.67 -7.96 2.68
N ILE A 79 -2.61 -8.00 1.88
CA ILE A 79 -2.63 -8.25 0.44
C ILE A 79 -2.51 -9.76 0.19
N VAL A 80 -3.30 -10.25 -0.76
CA VAL A 80 -3.35 -11.66 -1.17
C VAL A 80 -2.96 -11.74 -2.64
N ASP A 81 -1.96 -12.56 -2.94
CA ASP A 81 -1.46 -12.77 -4.29
C ASP A 81 -2.40 -13.70 -5.10
N PRO A 82 -2.22 -13.82 -6.43
CA PRO A 82 -3.26 -14.32 -7.32
C PRO A 82 -3.73 -15.77 -7.09
N GLN A 83 -2.91 -16.64 -6.49
CA GLN A 83 -3.27 -18.02 -6.18
C GLN A 83 -3.84 -18.18 -4.76
N GLY A 84 -4.16 -17.07 -4.08
CA GLY A 84 -4.70 -17.04 -2.71
C GLY A 84 -3.62 -17.10 -1.63
N GLU A 85 -2.35 -17.08 -2.03
CA GLU A 85 -1.19 -17.03 -1.16
C GLU A 85 -0.98 -15.64 -0.55
N MET A 86 -0.13 -15.61 0.48
CA MET A 86 0.27 -14.35 1.12
C MET A 86 1.14 -13.54 0.16
N LEU A 87 1.14 -12.22 0.35
CA LEU A 87 2.06 -11.33 -0.34
C LEU A 87 3.51 -11.85 -0.27
N GLU A 88 4.16 -11.93 -1.43
CA GLU A 88 5.58 -12.29 -1.51
C GLU A 88 6.46 -11.46 -0.57
N GLN A 89 7.37 -12.13 0.15
CA GLN A 89 8.18 -11.51 1.22
C GLN A 89 8.97 -10.28 0.76
N SER A 90 9.46 -10.27 -0.48
CA SER A 90 10.15 -9.11 -1.06
C SER A 90 9.27 -7.85 -1.05
N TRP A 91 7.96 -8.00 -1.24
CA TRP A 91 6.96 -6.92 -1.23
C TRP A 91 6.46 -6.54 0.16
N GLU A 92 6.67 -7.36 1.20
CA GLU A 92 6.35 -6.99 2.60
C GLU A 92 7.21 -5.81 3.08
N SER A 93 8.48 -5.78 2.64
CA SER A 93 9.39 -4.66 2.91
C SER A 93 8.89 -3.35 2.26
N TRP A 94 8.36 -3.45 1.04
CA TRP A 94 7.73 -2.34 0.34
C TRP A 94 6.43 -1.89 1.01
N ALA A 95 5.60 -2.83 1.46
CA ALA A 95 4.40 -2.50 2.23
C ALA A 95 4.74 -1.73 3.50
N THR A 96 5.75 -2.20 4.24
CA THR A 96 6.30 -1.53 5.42
C THR A 96 6.81 -0.13 5.09
N LYS A 97 7.61 0.01 4.02
CA LYS A 97 8.13 1.32 3.58
C LYS A 97 7.00 2.28 3.21
N PHE A 98 6.02 1.81 2.45
CA PHE A 98 4.84 2.58 2.06
C PHE A 98 4.05 3.04 3.27
N ALA A 99 3.80 2.21 4.28
CA ALA A 99 3.08 2.64 5.47
C ALA A 99 3.83 3.71 6.26
N ASN A 100 5.17 3.64 6.33
CA ASN A 100 5.96 4.48 7.22
C ASN A 100 6.47 5.79 6.61
N VAL A 101 6.60 5.87 5.28
CA VAL A 101 7.15 7.05 4.61
C VAL A 101 6.33 8.32 4.92
N VAL A 102 6.99 9.46 5.05
CA VAL A 102 6.30 10.76 5.19
C VAL A 102 5.54 11.10 3.92
N ASP A 103 4.44 11.85 4.04
CA ASP A 103 3.54 12.12 2.90
C ASP A 103 4.27 12.78 1.73
N GLU A 104 5.25 13.65 2.00
CA GLU A 104 6.05 14.35 0.99
C GLU A 104 6.94 13.42 0.16
N LYS A 105 7.26 12.23 0.68
CA LYS A 105 8.14 11.25 0.04
C LYS A 105 7.40 10.02 -0.50
N LEU A 106 6.07 10.02 -0.41
CA LEU A 106 5.26 8.91 -0.91
C LEU A 106 5.40 8.78 -2.44
N GLU A 107 5.42 9.89 -3.17
CA GLU A 107 5.62 9.91 -4.63
C GLU A 107 6.95 9.29 -5.03
N ASP A 108 8.05 9.72 -4.40
CA ASP A 108 9.38 9.17 -4.65
C ASP A 108 9.41 7.67 -4.38
N THR A 109 8.78 7.23 -3.28
CA THR A 109 8.73 5.80 -2.89
C THR A 109 7.94 4.95 -3.90
N ILE A 110 6.86 5.49 -4.47
CA ILE A 110 6.10 4.81 -5.55
C ILE A 110 6.97 4.71 -6.81
N ASN A 111 7.62 5.80 -7.20
CA ASN A 111 8.49 5.83 -8.38
C ASN A 111 9.68 4.86 -8.24
N GLU A 112 10.25 4.76 -7.04
CA GLU A 112 11.30 3.78 -6.73
C GLU A 112 10.81 2.34 -6.92
N LEU A 113 9.63 1.99 -6.40
CA LEU A 113 9.06 0.65 -6.55
C LEU A 113 8.76 0.34 -8.03
N ILE A 114 8.15 1.29 -8.74
CA ILE A 114 7.86 1.16 -10.18
C ILE A 114 9.14 0.84 -10.96
N LYS A 115 10.23 1.54 -10.65
CA LYS A 115 11.53 1.32 -11.29
C LYS A 115 12.15 -0.02 -10.90
N GLU A 116 12.08 -0.40 -9.62
CA GLU A 116 12.64 -1.65 -9.11
C GLU A 116 12.03 -2.88 -9.80
N PHE A 117 10.71 -2.85 -10.03
CA PHE A 117 9.97 -3.98 -10.62
C PHE A 117 9.62 -3.81 -12.09
N ASP A 118 10.17 -2.78 -12.76
CA ASP A 118 9.89 -2.43 -14.16
C ASP A 118 8.38 -2.43 -14.49
N ILE A 119 7.59 -1.76 -13.64
CA ILE A 119 6.13 -1.74 -13.78
C ILE A 119 5.76 -0.72 -14.87
N GLY A 120 5.27 -1.20 -16.00
CA GLY A 120 4.87 -0.34 -17.12
C GLY A 120 3.87 0.77 -16.75
N THR A 121 4.06 1.95 -17.33
CA THR A 121 3.07 3.04 -17.32
C THR A 121 1.95 2.73 -18.31
N TRP A 122 0.69 3.01 -17.97
CA TRP A 122 -0.42 2.87 -18.92
C TRP A 122 -0.18 3.71 -20.18
N GLU A 123 -0.18 3.08 -21.36
CA GLU A 123 -0.84 3.68 -22.50
C GLU A 123 -2.30 3.24 -22.39
N ILE A 124 -3.17 4.20 -22.04
CA ILE A 124 -4.61 3.97 -22.09
C ILE A 124 -4.93 3.98 -23.59
N GLY A 125 -5.23 2.81 -24.14
CA GLY A 125 -5.78 2.69 -25.49
C GLY A 125 -7.18 3.29 -25.58
#